data_AF-A0A401Q706-F1
#
_entry.id   AF-A0A401Q706-F1
#
_cell.length_a   1.000
_cell.length_b   1.000
_cell.length_c   1.000
_cell.angle_alpha   90.00
_cell.angle_beta   90.00
_cell.angle_gamma   90.00
#
_symmetry.space_group_name_H-M   'P 1'
#
loop_
_entity.id
_entity.type
_entity.pdbx_description
1 polymer ?
#
loop_
_entity_poly.entity_id
_entity_poly.type
_entity_poly.pdbx_seq_one_letter_code
_entity_poly.pdbx_strand_id
1 'polypeptide(L)'
;MAGRGGCLCQLNEDNARFGLLALLIAVYLVCGAAVFSAIEQPRERESQRQWRRREDTFSRRYNISRAELANLLRDYERANVAGVRVDESRPRWDFTGSFYFVGTVVSTI
;
A
#
# COMPACT_ATOMS: atom_id res chain seq x y z
N MET A 1 48.04 -35.55 6.40
CA MET A 1 47.20 -34.68 7.24
C MET A 1 46.62 -33.57 6.37
N ALA A 2 45.29 -33.53 6.33
CA ALA A 2 44.37 -32.42 6.05
C ALA A 2 44.69 -31.35 4.98
N GLY A 3 43.75 -31.25 4.03
CA GLY A 3 42.89 -30.06 3.97
C GLY A 3 43.16 -29.07 2.85
N ARG A 4 42.56 -29.29 1.66
CA ARG A 4 42.43 -28.25 0.63
C ARG A 4 41.33 -28.52 -0.42
N GLY A 5 40.13 -28.91 0.02
CA GLY A 5 38.97 -29.17 -0.86
C GLY A 5 37.66 -28.46 -0.51
N GLY A 6 37.61 -27.61 0.52
CA GLY A 6 36.34 -27.16 1.12
C GLY A 6 35.66 -25.92 0.52
N CYS A 7 36.37 -25.05 -0.21
CA CYS A 7 35.87 -23.69 -0.47
C CYS A 7 34.89 -23.57 -1.67
N LEU A 8 35.11 -24.34 -2.75
CA LEU A 8 34.26 -24.28 -3.96
C LEU A 8 32.92 -25.00 -3.81
N CYS A 9 32.89 -26.11 -3.06
CA CYS A 9 31.66 -26.85 -2.79
C CYS A 9 30.73 -26.09 -1.84
N GLN A 10 31.29 -25.34 -0.87
CA GLN A 10 30.53 -24.52 0.07
C GLN A 10 29.77 -23.39 -0.65
N LEU A 11 30.41 -22.69 -1.60
CA LEU A 11 29.74 -21.65 -2.40
C LEU A 11 28.56 -22.18 -3.23
N ASN A 12 28.66 -23.39 -3.78
CA ASN A 12 27.57 -23.97 -4.58
C ASN A 12 26.40 -24.44 -3.68
N GLU A 13 26.71 -25.01 -2.51
CA GLU A 13 25.71 -25.36 -1.49
C GLU A 13 25.00 -24.10 -0.95
N ASP A 14 25.75 -23.03 -0.66
CA ASP A 14 25.19 -21.77 -0.20
C ASP A 14 24.33 -21.10 -1.28
N ASN A 15 24.78 -21.08 -2.54
CA ASN A 15 23.97 -20.58 -3.66
C ASN A 15 22.70 -21.41 -3.87
N ALA A 16 22.77 -22.74 -3.72
CA ALA A 16 21.61 -23.61 -3.78
C ALA A 16 20.64 -23.34 -2.61
N ARG A 17 21.16 -23.10 -1.40
CA ARG A 17 20.35 -22.70 -0.23
C ARG A 17 19.69 -21.35 -0.44
N PHE A 18 20.40 -20.35 -0.95
CA PHE A 18 19.82 -19.05 -1.30
C PHE A 18 18.75 -19.18 -2.38
N GLY A 19 18.99 -19.99 -3.41
CA GLY A 19 17.99 -20.28 -4.45
C GLY A 19 16.75 -20.96 -3.88
N LEU A 20 16.92 -21.96 -3.00
CA LEU A 20 15.83 -22.64 -2.32
C LEU A 20 15.04 -21.68 -1.42
N LEU A 21 15.74 -20.84 -0.64
CA LEU A 21 15.11 -19.83 0.21
C LEU A 21 14.34 -18.80 -0.62
N ALA A 22 14.90 -18.32 -1.73
CA ALA A 22 14.23 -17.41 -2.64
C ALA A 22 12.96 -18.05 -3.23
N LEU A 23 13.03 -19.32 -3.63
CA LEU A 23 11.86 -20.06 -4.11
C LEU A 23 10.79 -20.21 -3.02
N LEU A 24 11.18 -20.56 -1.79
CA LEU A 24 10.27 -20.68 -0.66
C LEU A 24 9.60 -19.35 -0.33
N ILE A 25 10.36 -18.25 -0.33
CA ILE A 25 9.83 -16.90 -0.15
C ILE A 25 8.86 -16.54 -1.29
N ALA A 26 9.20 -16.84 -2.54
CA ALA A 26 8.30 -16.58 -3.67
C ALA A 26 6.99 -17.36 -3.53
N VAL A 27 7.05 -18.64 -3.16
CA VAL A 27 5.86 -19.46 -2.87
C VAL A 27 5.05 -18.86 -1.72
N TYR A 28 5.70 -18.46 -0.63
CA TYR A 28 5.05 -17.81 0.50
C TYR A 28 4.34 -16.51 0.08
N LEU A 29 4.98 -15.67 -0.73
CA LEU A 29 4.41 -14.42 -1.23
C LEU A 29 3.20 -14.67 -2.15
N VAL A 30 3.28 -15.66 -3.05
CA VAL A 30 2.16 -16.02 -3.94
C VAL A 30 0.98 -16.56 -3.13
N CYS A 31 1.24 -17.43 -2.14
CA CYS A 31 0.20 -17.92 -1.22
C CYS A 31 -0.43 -16.77 -0.44
N GLY A 32 0.38 -15.86 0.12
CA GLY A 32 -0.09 -14.67 0.81
C GLY A 32 -0.96 -13.79 -0.10
N ALA A 33 -0.50 -13.50 -1.32
CA ALA A 33 -1.24 -12.72 -2.30
C ALA A 33 -2.59 -13.36 -2.66
N ALA A 34 -2.63 -14.68 -2.84
CA ALA A 34 -3.87 -15.40 -3.12
C ALA A 34 -4.86 -15.32 -1.94
N VAL A 35 -4.38 -15.52 -0.71
CA VAL A 35 -5.21 -15.43 0.51
C VAL A 35 -5.75 -14.01 0.69
N PHE A 36 -4.90 -12.98 0.64
CA PHE A 36 -5.34 -11.59 0.75
C PHE A 36 -6.29 -11.21 -0.39
N SER A 37 -6.02 -11.62 -1.62
CA SER A 37 -6.91 -11.35 -2.75
C SER A 37 -8.29 -11.98 -2.54
N ALA A 38 -8.35 -13.25 -2.12
CA ALA A 38 -9.62 -13.93 -1.86
C ALA A 38 -10.45 -13.26 -0.76
N ILE A 39 -9.79 -12.74 0.28
CA ILE A 39 -10.46 -12.14 1.44
C ILE A 39 -10.84 -10.66 1.19
N GLU A 40 -9.93 -9.86 0.65
CA GLU A 40 -10.09 -8.40 0.57
C GLU A 40 -10.77 -7.94 -0.72
N GLN A 41 -10.59 -8.64 -1.85
CA GLN A 41 -11.16 -8.22 -3.13
C GLN A 41 -12.71 -8.09 -3.11
N PRO A 42 -13.48 -8.98 -2.44
CA PRO A 42 -14.93 -8.80 -2.32
C PRO A 42 -15.31 -7.52 -1.58
N ARG A 43 -14.61 -7.18 -0.48
CA ARG A 43 -14.86 -5.98 0.32
C ARG A 43 -14.51 -4.71 -0.43
N GLU A 44 -13.42 -4.74 -1.20
CA GLU A 44 -13.03 -3.64 -2.07
C GLU A 44 -14.12 -3.38 -3.13
N ARG A 45 -14.60 -4.43 -3.81
CA ARG A 45 -15.67 -4.33 -4.82
C ARG A 45 -16.96 -3.79 -4.22
N GLU A 46 -17.29 -4.19 -2.99
CA GLU A 46 -18.47 -3.66 -2.30
C GLU A 46 -18.31 -2.16 -1.99
N SER A 47 -17.17 -1.75 -1.42
CA SER A 47 -16.86 -0.34 -1.16
C SER A 47 -16.94 0.50 -2.43
N GLN A 48 -16.40 0.01 -3.55
CA GLN A 48 -16.49 0.68 -4.85
C GLN A 48 -17.93 0.78 -5.37
N ARG A 49 -18.77 -0.22 -5.13
CA ARG A 49 -20.21 -0.18 -5.50
C ARG A 49 -20.96 0.84 -4.65
N GLN A 50 -20.72 0.85 -3.34
CA GLN A 50 -21.32 1.80 -2.42
C GLN A 50 -20.91 3.24 -2.75
N TRP A 51 -19.63 3.46 -3.06
CA TRP A 51 -19.11 4.76 -3.51
C TRP A 51 -19.83 5.24 -4.79
N ARG A 52 -19.87 4.41 -5.83
CA ARG A 52 -20.56 4.75 -7.09
C ARG A 52 -22.04 5.06 -6.90
N ARG A 53 -22.71 4.35 -5.98
CA ARG A 53 -24.11 4.64 -5.63
C ARG A 53 -24.27 5.99 -4.95
N ARG A 54 -23.37 6.35 -4.02
CA ARG A 54 -23.38 7.67 -3.35
C ARG A 54 -23.16 8.79 -4.35
N GLU A 55 -22.19 8.63 -5.25
CA GLU A 55 -21.89 9.60 -6.30
C GLU A 55 -23.09 9.82 -7.25
N ASP A 56 -23.72 8.75 -7.74
CA ASP A 56 -24.92 8.85 -8.60
C ASP A 56 -26.09 9.50 -7.85
N THR A 57 -26.33 9.08 -6.60
CA THR A 57 -27.41 9.64 -5.77
C THR A 57 -27.19 11.14 -5.54
N PHE A 58 -25.96 11.57 -5.28
CA PHE A 58 -25.61 12.98 -5.09
C PHE A 58 -25.78 13.79 -6.38
N SER A 59 -25.23 13.30 -7.50
CA SER A 59 -25.36 13.92 -8.82
C SER A 59 -26.84 14.13 -9.19
N ARG A 60 -27.69 13.11 -9.00
CA ARG A 60 -29.14 13.22 -9.25
C ARG A 60 -29.84 14.16 -8.29
N ARG A 61 -29.52 14.10 -6.99
CA ARG A 61 -30.18 14.90 -5.95
C ARG A 61 -29.96 16.41 -6.17
N TYR A 62 -28.78 16.79 -6.63
CA TYR A 62 -28.41 18.19 -6.83
C TYR A 62 -28.36 18.62 -8.30
N ASN A 63 -28.77 17.74 -9.23
CA ASN A 63 -28.75 17.97 -10.68
C ASN A 63 -27.38 18.42 -11.22
N ILE A 64 -26.30 17.86 -10.66
CA ILE A 64 -24.91 18.16 -11.07
C ILE A 64 -24.48 17.13 -12.11
N SER A 65 -23.79 17.55 -13.17
CA SER A 65 -23.29 16.60 -14.16
C SER A 65 -22.25 15.66 -13.54
N ARG A 66 -22.28 14.38 -13.94
CA ARG A 66 -21.28 13.41 -13.45
C ARG A 66 -19.85 13.80 -13.81
N ALA A 67 -19.66 14.46 -14.94
CA ALA A 67 -18.34 14.93 -15.38
C ALA A 67 -17.81 16.03 -14.46
N GLU A 68 -18.63 17.01 -14.09
CA GLU A 68 -18.24 18.08 -13.16
C GLU A 68 -17.96 17.52 -11.77
N LEU A 69 -18.81 16.62 -11.27
CA LEU A 69 -18.61 15.98 -9.97
C LEU A 69 -17.31 15.15 -9.94
N ALA A 70 -17.03 14.39 -10.99
CA ALA A 70 -15.79 13.63 -11.11
C ALA A 70 -14.55 14.53 -11.22
N ASN A 71 -14.64 15.66 -11.92
CA ASN A 71 -13.56 16.64 -11.98
C ASN A 71 -13.27 17.26 -10.61
N LEU A 72 -14.33 17.67 -9.88
CA LEU A 72 -14.19 18.19 -8.51
C LEU A 72 -13.53 17.15 -7.58
N LEU A 73 -13.96 15.89 -7.65
CA LEU A 73 -13.37 14.80 -6.86
C LEU A 73 -11.90 14.57 -7.19
N ARG A 74 -11.51 14.66 -8.47
CA ARG A 74 -10.10 14.58 -8.88
C ARG A 74 -9.27 15.74 -8.35
N ASP A 75 -9.80 16.96 -8.40
CA ASP A 75 -9.11 18.13 -7.86
C ASP A 75 -8.99 18.04 -6.32
N TYR A 76 -10.02 17.51 -5.67
CA TYR A 76 -9.98 17.18 -4.25
C TYR A 76 -8.91 16.13 -3.93
N GLU A 77 -8.82 15.04 -4.69
CA GLU A 77 -7.77 14.01 -4.53
C GLU A 77 -6.37 14.62 -4.68
N ARG A 78 -6.15 15.51 -5.67
CA ARG A 78 -4.88 16.23 -5.85
C ARG A 78 -4.54 17.10 -4.65
N ALA A 79 -5.50 17.87 -4.16
CA ALA A 79 -5.32 18.72 -2.99
C ALA A 79 -5.00 17.89 -1.73
N ASN A 80 -5.70 16.77 -1.55
CA ASN A 80 -5.47 15.85 -0.43
C ASN A 80 -4.06 15.22 -0.47
N VAL A 81 -3.58 14.80 -1.65
CA VAL A 81 -2.20 14.32 -1.83
C VAL A 81 -1.17 15.42 -1.53
N ALA A 82 -1.48 16.68 -1.85
CA ALA A 82 -0.66 17.83 -1.48
C ALA A 82 -0.72 18.17 0.03
N GLY A 83 -1.51 17.45 0.81
CA GLY A 83 -1.64 17.64 2.26
C GLY A 83 -2.67 18.70 2.68
N VAL A 84 -3.49 19.18 1.74
CA VAL A 84 -4.60 20.10 2.03
C VAL A 84 -5.75 19.30 2.64
N ARG A 85 -6.14 19.65 3.87
CA ARG A 85 -7.24 19.00 4.59
C ARG A 85 -8.47 19.89 4.55
N VAL A 86 -9.65 19.27 4.47
CA VAL A 86 -10.95 19.98 4.51
C VAL A 86 -11.21 20.58 5.89
N ASP A 87 -10.82 19.84 6.93
CA ASP A 87 -10.90 20.34 8.30
C ASP A 87 -9.69 21.22 8.63
N GLU A 88 -9.94 22.34 9.31
CA GLU A 88 -8.94 23.25 9.92
C GLU A 88 -8.17 22.61 11.09
N SER A 89 -7.90 21.31 11.01
CA SER A 89 -7.05 20.62 11.97
C SER A 89 -5.63 21.19 11.95
N ARG A 90 -4.97 21.14 13.11
CA ARG A 90 -3.58 21.58 13.32
C ARG A 90 -2.68 21.10 12.16
N PRO A 91 -1.79 21.96 11.62
CA PRO A 91 -0.95 21.62 10.47
C PRO A 91 -0.15 20.33 10.70
N ARG A 92 -0.21 19.37 9.77
CA ARG A 92 0.50 18.08 9.88
C ARG A 92 2.00 18.22 10.17
N TRP A 93 2.61 19.25 9.60
CA TRP A 93 4.05 19.52 9.67
C TRP A 93 4.43 20.62 10.66
N ASP A 94 3.65 20.80 11.73
CA ASP A 94 4.14 21.56 12.88
C ASP A 94 5.27 20.82 13.62
N PHE A 95 5.87 21.46 14.62
CA PHE A 95 7.00 20.87 15.35
C PHE A 95 6.67 19.52 15.99
N THR A 96 5.49 19.37 16.63
CA THR A 96 5.11 18.13 17.31
C THR A 96 4.81 17.01 16.32
N GLY A 97 4.13 17.33 15.21
CA GLY A 97 3.85 16.38 14.12
C GLY A 97 5.14 15.93 13.43
N SER A 98 6.06 16.86 13.21
CA SER A 98 7.38 16.57 12.65
C SER A 98 8.23 15.72 13.58
N PHE A 99 8.22 16.01 14.88
CA PHE A 99 8.92 15.21 15.89
C PHE A 99 8.38 13.77 15.96
N TYR A 100 7.06 13.60 15.96
CA TYR A 100 6.43 12.28 15.89
C TYR A 100 6.82 11.51 14.62
N PHE A 101 6.79 12.17 13.45
CA PHE A 101 7.17 11.56 12.17
C PHE A 101 8.62 11.06 12.16
N VAL A 102 9.56 11.85 12.69
CA VAL A 102 10.95 11.37 12.82
C VAL A 102 11.03 10.17 13.76
N GLY A 103 10.21 10.16 14.82
CA GLY A 103 10.06 9.00 15.71
C GLY A 103 9.66 7.72 14.96
N THR A 104 8.66 7.79 14.06
CA THR A 104 8.23 6.62 13.28
C THR A 104 9.30 6.10 12.32
N VAL A 105 10.10 7.03 11.74
CA VAL A 105 11.24 6.68 10.89
C VAL A 105 12.32 5.93 11.68
N VAL A 106 12.67 6.44 12.87
CA VAL A 106 13.68 5.81 13.74
C VAL A 106 13.19 4.45 14.25
N SER A 107 11.89 4.30 14.52
CA SER A 107 11.31 3.06 15.03
C SER A 107 11.02 2.00 13.96
N THR A 108 11.19 2.31 12.68
CA THR A 108 10.91 1.41 11.55
C THR A 108 9.45 0.88 11.53
N ILE A 109 8.50 1.74 11.92
CA ILE A 109 7.05 1.48 11.82
C ILE A 109 6.58 1.84 10.41
#